data_AF-A0A2S1JWI1-F1
#
_entry.id   AF-A0A2S1JWI1-F1
#
_cell.length_a   1.000
_cell.length_b   1.000
_cell.length_c   1.000
_cell.angle_alpha   90.00
_cell.angle_beta   90.00
_cell.angle_gamma   90.00
#
_symmetry.space_group_name_H-M   'P 1'
#
loop_
_entity.id
_entity.type
_entity.pdbx_description
1 polymer ?
#
loop_
_entity_poly.entity_id
_entity_poly.type
_entity_poly.pdbx_seq_one_letter_code
_entity_poly.pdbx_strand_id
1 'polypeptide(L)'
;MKTCAERPLLNLEVPKEGLTVELMLQPQEQVGREPQYWPLFNAGNESEEEYFGNWNIDIQSGGVLTLKVTLDLSKVPGRNLEFVRYRQNHKLDGLIALTPDFRHQFRARAKEVDGEYTTLIIKIKDKEEISDRFSFLWMCVDAETGMHFVSGDPDAAINPIPIS
;
A
#
# COMPACT_ATOMS: atom_id res chain seq x y z
N MET A 1 -13.52 16.72 -6.40
CA MET A 1 -12.86 15.76 -5.48
C MET A 1 -11.62 15.26 -6.19
N LYS A 2 -10.44 15.25 -5.56
CA LYS A 2 -9.20 14.88 -6.25
C LYS A 2 -9.12 13.36 -6.46
N THR A 3 -8.98 12.92 -7.70
CA THR A 3 -8.71 11.52 -8.09
C THR A 3 -7.31 11.07 -7.63
N CYS A 4 -7.01 9.76 -7.64
CA CYS A 4 -5.64 9.25 -7.37
C CYS A 4 -4.57 10.00 -8.19
N ALA A 5 -4.87 10.30 -9.46
CA ALA A 5 -3.95 10.98 -10.37
C ALA A 5 -3.70 12.46 -10.03
N GLU A 6 -4.58 13.11 -9.25
CA GLU A 6 -4.48 14.53 -8.87
C GLU A 6 -3.81 14.71 -7.49
N ARG A 7 -3.42 13.61 -6.84
CA ARG A 7 -2.72 13.60 -5.55
C ARG A 7 -1.20 13.63 -5.77
N PRO A 8 -0.42 14.11 -4.78
CA PRO A 8 1.02 13.93 -4.73
C PRO A 8 1.49 12.50 -5.09
N LEU A 9 2.60 12.41 -5.80
CA LEU A 9 3.25 11.16 -6.17
C LEU A 9 4.24 10.76 -5.05
N LEU A 10 4.16 9.53 -4.57
CA LEU A 10 5.19 8.97 -3.70
C LEU A 10 6.39 8.60 -4.57
N ASN A 11 7.42 9.44 -4.57
CA ASN A 11 8.68 9.20 -5.29
C ASN A 11 9.71 8.58 -4.35
N LEU A 12 10.23 7.41 -4.70
CA LEU A 12 11.22 6.69 -3.89
C LEU A 12 12.37 6.23 -4.77
N GLU A 13 13.60 6.59 -4.37
CA GLU A 13 14.83 6.03 -4.92
C GLU A 13 15.33 4.94 -3.96
N VAL A 14 15.43 3.70 -4.44
CA VAL A 14 15.75 2.53 -3.64
C VAL A 14 17.19 2.12 -3.94
N PRO A 15 18.13 2.31 -3.00
CA PRO A 15 19.52 1.96 -3.21
C PRO A 15 19.72 0.45 -3.08
N LYS A 16 20.90 -0.04 -3.46
CA LYS A 16 21.24 -1.46 -3.41
C LYS A 16 21.13 -2.08 -2.02
N GLU A 17 21.45 -1.33 -0.97
CA GLU A 17 21.28 -1.74 0.44
C GLU A 17 19.80 -1.85 0.86
N GLY A 18 18.88 -1.32 0.05
CA GLY A 18 17.44 -1.31 0.29
C GLY A 18 16.96 -0.06 1.01
N LEU A 19 15.64 0.12 1.02
CA LEU A 19 14.97 1.24 1.66
C LEU A 19 13.79 0.71 2.48
N THR A 20 13.60 1.25 3.68
CA THR A 20 12.39 1.01 4.48
C THR A 20 11.66 2.33 4.67
N VAL A 21 10.37 2.36 4.35
CA VAL A 21 9.51 3.52 4.51
C VAL A 21 8.34 3.13 5.40
N GLU A 22 8.08 3.92 6.43
CA GLU A 22 6.91 3.78 7.28
C GLU A 22 5.81 4.70 6.77
N LEU A 23 4.64 4.13 6.54
CA LEU A 23 3.48 4.79 5.98
C LEU A 23 2.26 4.52 6.86
N MET A 24 1.28 5.40 6.78
CA MET A 24 -0.02 5.22 7.41
C MET A 24 -1.12 5.34 6.37
N LEU A 25 -2.05 4.39 6.40
CA LEU A 25 -3.25 4.35 5.57
C LEU A 25 -4.43 4.70 6.47
N GLN A 26 -5.20 5.72 6.12
CA GLN A 26 -6.34 6.18 6.92
C GLN A 26 -7.65 5.81 6.23
N PRO A 27 -8.34 4.75 6.67
CA PRO A 27 -9.68 4.46 6.19
C PRO A 27 -10.63 5.62 6.41
N GLN A 28 -11.54 5.82 5.46
CA GLN A 28 -12.58 6.85 5.52
C GLN A 28 -13.95 6.21 5.35
N GLU A 29 -14.95 6.77 6.03
CA GLU A 29 -16.35 6.36 5.83
C GLU A 29 -16.82 6.69 4.42
N GLN A 30 -17.69 5.84 3.89
CA GLN A 30 -18.34 6.11 2.62
C GLN A 30 -19.29 7.29 2.78
N VAL A 31 -19.04 8.37 2.02
CA VAL A 31 -19.97 9.50 1.91
C VAL A 31 -20.88 9.27 0.70
N GLY A 32 -22.13 8.90 0.95
CA GLY A 32 -23.12 8.70 -0.11
C GLY A 32 -22.83 7.47 -0.97
N ARG A 33 -22.83 7.64 -2.30
CA ARG A 33 -22.58 6.56 -3.28
C ARG A 33 -21.25 6.70 -4.02
N GLU A 34 -20.40 7.64 -3.61
CA GLU A 34 -19.14 7.90 -4.31
C GLU A 34 -18.03 6.96 -3.82
N PRO A 35 -17.15 6.48 -4.71
CA PRO A 35 -15.92 5.78 -4.32
C PRO A 35 -15.05 6.69 -3.44
N GLN A 36 -14.59 6.17 -2.31
CA GLN A 36 -13.68 6.89 -1.42
C GLN A 36 -12.25 6.39 -1.62
N TYR A 37 -11.32 7.33 -1.72
CA TYR A 37 -9.90 7.06 -1.68
C TYR A 37 -9.44 7.12 -0.22
N TRP A 38 -8.71 6.11 0.26
CA TRP A 38 -8.12 6.14 1.59
C TRP A 38 -6.74 6.80 1.53
N PRO A 39 -6.53 7.94 2.21
CA PRO A 39 -5.25 8.63 2.20
C PRO A 39 -4.10 7.78 2.72
N LEU A 40 -2.94 7.90 2.06
CA LEU A 40 -1.67 7.31 2.45
C LEU A 40 -0.64 8.41 2.73
N PHE A 41 0.00 8.39 3.91
CA PHE A 41 0.94 9.42 4.37
C PHE A 41 2.21 8.79 4.95
N ASN A 42 3.30 9.57 5.03
CA ASN A 42 4.50 9.16 5.76
C ASN A 42 4.21 9.11 7.26
N ALA A 43 4.66 8.05 7.93
CA ALA A 43 4.58 8.00 9.38
C ALA A 43 5.44 9.12 9.99
N GLY A 44 4.80 10.07 10.67
CA GLY A 44 5.46 11.25 11.26
C GLY A 44 5.28 12.57 10.48
N ASN A 45 4.63 12.57 9.32
CA ASN A 45 4.10 13.80 8.69
C ASN A 45 2.61 13.62 8.38
N GLU A 46 1.77 13.97 9.36
CA GLU A 46 0.31 13.75 9.32
C GLU A 46 -0.46 14.92 8.68
N SER A 47 0.23 15.85 8.00
CA SER A 47 -0.45 16.99 7.39
C SER A 47 -1.29 16.56 6.18
N GLU A 48 -2.54 17.06 6.11
CA GLU A 48 -3.50 16.74 5.04
C GLU A 48 -3.04 17.15 3.61
N GLU A 49 -1.93 17.89 3.51
CA GLU A 49 -1.36 18.44 2.28
C GLU A 49 -0.43 17.46 1.53
N GLU A 50 -0.07 16.32 2.13
CA GLU A 50 0.92 15.35 1.58
C GLU A 50 0.38 13.91 1.41
N TYR A 51 -0.91 13.74 1.11
CA TYR A 51 -1.42 12.38 0.83
C TYR A 51 -1.02 11.90 -0.56
N PHE A 52 -0.31 10.79 -0.61
CA PHE A 52 0.10 10.17 -1.86
C PHE A 52 -1.09 9.51 -2.55
N GLY A 53 -1.17 9.59 -3.87
CA GLY A 53 -2.16 8.85 -4.66
C GLY A 53 -1.53 7.66 -5.38
N ASN A 54 -0.53 7.96 -6.20
CA ASN A 54 0.23 7.01 -6.99
C ASN A 54 1.67 6.92 -6.49
N TRP A 55 2.40 5.89 -6.92
CA TRP A 55 3.79 5.63 -6.54
C TRP A 55 4.70 5.59 -7.78
N ASN A 56 5.90 6.15 -7.66
CA ASN A 56 6.98 6.00 -8.62
C ASN A 56 8.24 5.57 -7.87
N ILE A 57 8.74 4.39 -8.21
CA ILE A 57 9.77 3.70 -7.45
C ILE A 57 10.92 3.39 -8.41
N ASP A 58 12.05 4.07 -8.22
CA ASP A 58 13.27 3.83 -8.99
C ASP A 58 14.19 2.91 -8.17
N ILE A 59 14.45 1.68 -8.64
CA ILE A 59 15.14 0.64 -7.85
C ILE A 59 16.48 0.27 -8.47
N GLN A 60 17.57 0.47 -7.73
CA GLN A 60 18.89 -0.05 -8.12
C GLN A 60 18.91 -1.58 -8.13
N SER A 61 19.60 -2.18 -9.09
CA SER A 61 19.71 -3.65 -9.19
C SER A 61 20.16 -4.29 -7.86
N GLY A 62 19.34 -5.23 -7.37
CA GLY A 62 19.53 -5.92 -6.09
C GLY A 62 18.86 -5.24 -4.89
N GLY A 63 18.45 -3.98 -5.01
CA GLY A 63 17.72 -3.22 -3.99
C GLY A 63 16.36 -3.83 -3.64
N VAL A 64 15.92 -3.61 -2.41
CA VAL A 64 14.61 -4.05 -1.92
C VAL A 64 13.96 -2.89 -1.17
N LEU A 65 12.76 -2.52 -1.60
CA LEU A 65 11.91 -1.59 -0.88
C LEU A 65 11.00 -2.35 0.08
N THR A 66 10.97 -1.92 1.34
CA THR A 66 10.02 -2.40 2.34
C THR A 66 9.13 -1.25 2.76
N LEU A 67 7.85 -1.33 2.45
CA LEU A 67 6.83 -0.43 2.98
C LEU A 67 6.21 -1.07 4.21
N LYS A 68 6.19 -0.36 5.33
CA LYS A 68 5.44 -0.72 6.54
C LYS A 68 4.25 0.21 6.63
N VAL A 69 3.07 -0.29 6.29
CA VAL A 69 1.82 0.47 6.25
C VAL A 69 1.00 0.13 7.49
N THR A 70 0.66 1.13 8.30
CA THR A 70 -0.20 0.97 9.49
C THR A 70 -1.57 1.58 9.23
N LEU A 71 -2.64 0.97 9.75
CA LEU A 71 -3.98 1.56 9.71
C LEU A 71 -4.13 2.67 10.76
N ASP A 72 -4.57 3.85 10.33
CA ASP A 72 -5.04 4.92 11.21
C ASP A 72 -6.58 4.96 11.20
N LEU A 73 -7.19 4.48 12.28
CA LEU A 73 -8.65 4.38 12.41
C LEU A 73 -9.31 5.66 12.94
N SER A 74 -8.56 6.75 13.11
CA SER A 74 -9.06 8.01 13.70
C SER A 74 -10.27 8.61 12.98
N LYS A 75 -10.42 8.36 11.66
CA LYS A 75 -11.55 8.83 10.84
C LYS A 75 -12.72 7.85 10.73
N VAL A 76 -12.61 6.67 11.33
CA VAL A 76 -13.66 5.63 11.36
C VAL A 76 -13.85 5.10 12.78
N PRO A 77 -14.18 5.99 13.75
CA PRO A 77 -14.25 5.61 15.16
C PRO A 77 -15.28 4.50 15.41
N GLY A 78 -14.89 3.50 16.21
CA GLY A 78 -15.75 2.36 16.55
C GLY A 78 -15.70 1.21 15.54
N ARG A 79 -14.89 1.30 14.48
CA ARG A 79 -14.57 0.16 13.61
C ARG A 79 -13.32 -0.56 14.12
N ASN A 80 -13.35 -1.89 14.10
CA ASN A 80 -12.15 -2.70 14.28
C ASN A 80 -11.68 -3.25 12.93
N LEU A 81 -10.95 -2.43 12.17
CA LEU A 81 -10.48 -2.81 10.83
C LEU A 81 -9.09 -3.45 10.89
N GLU A 82 -8.94 -4.56 10.18
CA GLU A 82 -7.69 -5.28 9.98
C GLU A 82 -7.39 -5.48 8.50
N PHE A 83 -6.11 -5.58 8.13
CA PHE A 83 -5.75 -6.01 6.78
C PHE A 83 -6.18 -7.47 6.55
N VAL A 84 -6.84 -7.72 5.41
CA VAL A 84 -7.27 -9.07 5.07
C VAL A 84 -6.07 -10.00 4.91
N ARG A 85 -6.17 -11.17 5.55
CA ARG A 85 -5.17 -12.23 5.42
C ARG A 85 -5.59 -13.26 4.39
N TYR A 86 -4.76 -13.48 3.38
CA TYR A 86 -4.94 -14.61 2.48
C TYR A 86 -4.28 -15.86 3.06
N ARG A 87 -5.11 -16.83 3.49
CA ARG A 87 -4.64 -18.10 4.07
C ARG A 87 -3.98 -19.04 3.05
N GLN A 88 -4.17 -18.78 1.75
CA GLN A 88 -3.52 -19.52 0.66
C GLN A 88 -2.12 -18.94 0.39
N ASN A 89 -1.28 -19.64 -0.38
CA ASN A 89 0.12 -19.27 -0.70
C ASN A 89 0.31 -17.91 -1.42
N HIS A 90 -0.74 -17.12 -1.55
CA HIS A 90 -0.73 -15.78 -2.12
C HIS A 90 -0.14 -14.80 -1.08
N LYS A 91 1.07 -14.30 -1.37
CA LYS A 91 1.79 -13.30 -0.56
C LYS A 91 1.29 -11.89 -0.88
N LEU A 92 -0.01 -11.65 -0.78
CA LEU A 92 -0.66 -10.37 -1.10
C LEU A 92 -1.74 -10.05 -0.06
N ASP A 93 -1.40 -10.20 1.23
CA ASP A 93 -2.32 -9.78 2.29
C ASP A 93 -2.63 -8.28 2.14
N GLY A 94 -3.85 -7.87 2.49
CA GLY A 94 -4.27 -6.46 2.46
C GLY A 94 -4.36 -5.81 1.08
N LEU A 95 -4.04 -6.52 -0.01
CA LEU A 95 -4.00 -5.99 -1.37
C LEU A 95 -4.79 -6.87 -2.36
N ILE A 96 -5.51 -6.25 -3.28
CA ILE A 96 -6.09 -6.91 -4.46
C ILE A 96 -5.35 -6.40 -5.69
N ALA A 97 -4.53 -7.25 -6.32
CA ALA A 97 -3.86 -6.89 -7.56
C ALA A 97 -4.85 -6.83 -8.73
N LEU A 98 -4.84 -5.73 -9.49
CA LEU A 98 -5.69 -5.54 -10.67
C LEU A 98 -4.92 -5.80 -11.97
N THR A 99 -3.62 -5.53 -11.99
CA THR A 99 -2.75 -5.85 -13.12
C THR A 99 -2.26 -7.31 -13.04
N PRO A 100 -2.19 -8.05 -14.16
CA PRO A 100 -1.41 -9.28 -14.21
C PRO A 100 0.04 -9.02 -13.80
N ASP A 101 0.75 -10.08 -13.43
CA ASP A 101 2.17 -10.06 -13.06
C ASP A 101 2.54 -9.45 -11.71
N PHE A 102 1.75 -8.59 -11.05
CA PHE A 102 1.98 -8.00 -9.70
C PHE A 102 2.77 -8.88 -8.68
N ARG A 103 2.56 -10.19 -8.72
CA ARG A 103 3.18 -11.22 -7.86
C ARG A 103 4.68 -11.47 -8.08
N HIS A 104 5.29 -11.10 -9.22
CA HIS A 104 6.74 -11.32 -9.43
C HIS A 104 7.57 -10.37 -8.56
N GLN A 105 7.09 -9.13 -8.42
CA GLN A 105 7.77 -8.04 -7.70
C GLN A 105 7.20 -7.76 -6.29
N PHE A 106 5.90 -7.92 -6.06
CA PHE A 106 5.27 -7.58 -4.78
C PHE A 106 5.04 -8.78 -3.87
N ARG A 107 5.31 -8.57 -2.57
CA ARG A 107 4.97 -9.51 -1.49
C ARG A 107 4.44 -8.74 -0.29
N ALA A 108 3.16 -8.86 0.01
CA ALA A 108 2.52 -8.24 1.17
C ALA A 108 2.14 -9.27 2.24
N ARG A 109 2.41 -8.94 3.50
CA ARG A 109 2.09 -9.75 4.68
C ARG A 109 1.54 -8.89 5.81
N ALA A 110 0.33 -9.22 6.27
CA ALA A 110 -0.24 -8.60 7.45
C ALA A 110 0.49 -9.13 8.70
N LYS A 111 0.72 -8.25 9.66
CA LYS A 111 1.42 -8.51 10.91
C LYS A 111 0.48 -8.29 12.07
N GLU A 112 0.50 -9.25 12.98
CA GLU A 112 -0.21 -9.18 14.24
C GLU A 112 0.55 -8.26 15.19
N VAL A 113 -0.14 -7.24 15.70
CA VAL A 113 0.32 -6.29 16.71
C VAL A 113 -0.77 -6.24 17.76
N ASP A 114 -0.45 -6.59 19.00
CA ASP A 114 -1.40 -6.64 20.12
C ASP A 114 -2.67 -7.48 19.86
N GLY A 115 -2.54 -8.52 19.02
CA GLY A 115 -3.63 -9.42 18.64
C GLY A 115 -4.39 -9.03 17.37
N GLU A 116 -4.07 -7.86 16.78
CA GLU A 116 -4.78 -7.31 15.62
C GLU A 116 -3.87 -7.20 14.39
N TYR A 117 -4.42 -7.37 13.19
CA TYR A 117 -3.68 -7.31 11.93
C TYR A 117 -3.67 -5.91 11.30
N THR A 118 -3.30 -4.89 12.08
CA THR A 118 -3.35 -3.46 11.69
C THR A 118 -2.10 -2.96 10.96
N THR A 119 -1.07 -3.79 10.83
CA THR A 119 0.17 -3.46 10.11
C THR A 119 0.35 -4.37 8.89
N LEU A 120 0.64 -3.79 7.73
CA LEU A 120 0.98 -4.50 6.50
C LEU A 120 2.43 -4.24 6.10
N ILE A 121 3.19 -5.32 5.88
CA ILE A 121 4.55 -5.23 5.36
C ILE A 121 4.53 -5.60 3.88
N ILE A 122 4.82 -4.64 3.01
CA ILE A 122 4.93 -4.82 1.56
C ILE A 122 6.42 -4.80 1.21
N LYS A 123 6.90 -5.88 0.58
CA LYS A 123 8.24 -5.94 0.00
C LYS A 123 8.14 -5.89 -1.52
N ILE A 124 8.87 -4.97 -2.11
CA ILE A 124 8.94 -4.72 -3.54
C ILE A 124 10.38 -4.95 -3.98
N LYS A 125 10.56 -5.85 -4.96
CA LYS A 125 11.86 -6.15 -5.55
C LYS A 125 11.69 -6.32 -7.05
N ASP A 126 12.37 -5.48 -7.82
CA ASP A 126 12.54 -5.73 -9.24
C ASP A 126 13.58 -6.84 -9.44
N LYS A 127 13.12 -8.01 -9.88
CA LYS A 127 13.99 -9.18 -10.12
C LYS A 127 14.36 -9.34 -11.59
N GLU A 128 13.55 -8.77 -12.45
CA GLU A 128 13.66 -8.96 -13.90
C GLU A 128 14.32 -7.74 -14.55
N GLU A 129 14.54 -6.66 -13.78
CA GLU A 129 15.16 -5.41 -14.21
C GLU A 129 14.38 -4.79 -15.37
N ILE A 130 13.05 -4.78 -15.22
CA ILE A 130 12.11 -4.28 -16.22
C ILE A 130 11.23 -3.18 -15.64
N SER A 131 11.00 -2.15 -16.45
CA SER A 131 10.02 -1.12 -16.12
C SER A 131 8.61 -1.71 -16.16
N ASP A 132 7.91 -1.66 -15.04
CA ASP A 132 6.55 -2.19 -14.90
C ASP A 132 5.59 -1.17 -14.29
N ARG A 133 4.30 -1.37 -14.57
CA ARG A 133 3.20 -0.57 -13.99
C ARG A 133 2.16 -1.48 -13.39
N PHE A 134 1.69 -1.11 -12.20
CA PHE A 134 0.84 -1.95 -11.39
C PHE A 134 -0.30 -1.15 -10.78
N SER A 135 -1.51 -1.70 -10.82
CA SER A 135 -2.68 -1.15 -10.14
C SER A 135 -3.21 -2.17 -9.13
N PHE A 136 -3.68 -1.69 -7.99
CA PHE A 136 -4.18 -2.54 -6.91
C PHE A 136 -5.22 -1.82 -6.05
N LEU A 137 -6.01 -2.56 -5.27
CA LEU A 137 -6.91 -2.02 -4.24
C LEU A 137 -6.39 -2.38 -2.84
N TRP A 138 -6.63 -1.51 -1.86
CA TRP A 138 -6.50 -1.88 -0.44
C TRP A 138 -7.68 -2.75 -0.03
N MET A 139 -7.44 -3.72 0.86
CA MET A 139 -8.46 -4.64 1.35
C MET A 139 -8.36 -4.83 2.86
N CYS A 140 -9.40 -4.43 3.58
CA CYS A 140 -9.53 -4.62 5.02
C CYS A 140 -10.81 -5.38 5.37
N VAL A 141 -10.86 -5.94 6.58
CA VAL A 141 -12.02 -6.61 7.15
C VAL A 141 -12.29 -6.02 8.52
N ASP A 142 -13.56 -5.79 8.83
CA ASP A 142 -14.01 -5.50 10.18
C ASP A 142 -14.01 -6.81 10.98
N ALA A 143 -13.12 -6.91 11.97
CA ALA A 143 -12.88 -8.15 12.71
C ALA A 143 -14.09 -8.60 13.56
N GLU A 144 -14.97 -7.68 13.93
CA GLU A 144 -16.17 -7.97 14.71
C GLU A 144 -17.27 -8.56 13.81
N THR A 145 -17.48 -7.95 12.63
CA THR A 145 -18.62 -8.28 11.76
C THR A 145 -18.27 -9.20 10.59
N GLY A 146 -16.99 -9.34 10.26
CA GLY A 146 -16.50 -10.03 9.07
C GLY A 146 -16.75 -9.28 7.75
N MET A 147 -17.20 -8.03 7.82
CA MET A 147 -17.51 -7.22 6.65
C MET A 147 -16.23 -6.74 5.97
N HIS A 148 -16.16 -6.85 4.65
CA HIS A 148 -14.99 -6.46 3.87
C HIS A 148 -15.12 -5.04 3.33
N PHE A 149 -14.00 -4.32 3.34
CA PHE A 149 -13.86 -2.97 2.82
C PHE A 149 -12.74 -2.94 1.79
N VAL A 150 -12.96 -2.23 0.70
CA VAL A 150 -11.98 -2.03 -0.36
C VAL A 150 -11.90 -0.55 -0.70
N SER A 151 -10.70 -0.07 -1.01
CA SER A 151 -10.47 1.34 -1.28
C SER A 151 -9.25 1.59 -2.15
N GLY A 152 -9.30 2.72 -2.85
CA GLY A 152 -8.24 3.24 -3.70
C GLY A 152 -8.10 2.49 -5.01
N ASP A 153 -7.52 3.16 -6.00
CA ASP A 153 -6.98 2.54 -7.22
C ASP A 153 -5.62 3.19 -7.50
N PRO A 154 -4.64 3.02 -6.61
CA PRO A 154 -3.28 3.52 -6.82
C PRO A 154 -2.62 2.83 -8.01
N ASP A 155 -1.96 3.64 -8.83
CA ASP A 155 -0.94 3.16 -9.76
C ASP A 155 0.44 3.21 -9.13
N ALA A 156 1.25 2.17 -9.33
CA ALA A 156 2.65 2.11 -8.98
C ALA A 156 3.48 1.84 -10.23
N ALA A 157 4.44 2.73 -10.52
CA ALA A 157 5.47 2.52 -11.51
C ALA A 157 6.77 2.06 -10.82
N ILE A 158 7.39 1.02 -11.36
CA ILE A 158 8.70 0.53 -10.92
C ILE A 158 9.66 0.67 -12.10
N ASN A 159 10.76 1.39 -11.90
CA ASN A 159 11.79 1.57 -12.91
C ASN A 159 13.15 1.07 -12.39
N PRO A 160 13.85 0.19 -13.13
CA PRO A 160 15.20 -0.20 -12.76
C PRO A 160 16.19 0.94 -12.97
N ILE A 161 17.11 1.12 -12.03
CA ILE A 161 18.29 1.98 -12.17
C ILE A 161 19.51 1.09 -12.47
N PRO A 162 20.15 1.21 -13.65
CA PRO A 162 21.39 0.50 -13.94
C PRO A 162 22.50 0.88 -12.97
N ILE A 163 23.33 -0.09 -12.57
CA ILE A 163 24.52 0.20 -11.77
C ILE A 163 25.59 0.81 -12.69
N SER A 164 26.00 2.04 -12.42
CA SER A 164 27.13 2.72 -13.08
C SER A 164 28.47 2.23 -12.56
#